data_AF-A0A9E4A1A9-F1
#
_entry.id   AF-A0A9E4A1A9-F1
#
_cell.length_a   1.000
_cell.length_b   1.000
_cell.length_c   1.000
_cell.angle_alpha   90.00
_cell.angle_beta   90.00
_cell.angle_gamma   90.00
#
_symmetry.space_group_name_H-M   'P 1'
#
loop_
_entity.id
_entity.type
_entity.pdbx_description
1 polymer ?
#
loop_
_entity_poly.entity_id
_entity_poly.type
_entity_poly.pdbx_seq_one_letter_code
_entity_poly.pdbx_strand_id
1 'polypeptide(L)'
;MSMFREHWIGGLVTYTSFFAISLGIALTGIFVFRQPIDWNPTVSLEPLKIAACFVIAVLSGLWPDVDTKSKSQQIFYRIFIIFNVVLIYMGHYSISAFFGLFAMLPLIGNHRGWTHSKLTMLLLPTVFLILPMVYFYRDQFDQNELLAAQNLVLLKGGLPFYTASLIGYATHLHLDGILLQSRKAQRRQARAS
;
A
#
# COMPACT_ATOMS: atom_id res chain seq x y z
N MET A 1 1.92 -2.05 -23.15
CA MET A 1 1.59 -3.11 -22.19
C MET A 1 2.73 -3.14 -21.19
N SER A 2 2.56 -2.53 -20.02
CA SER A 2 3.52 -2.75 -18.94
C SER A 2 3.54 -4.24 -18.64
N MET A 3 4.72 -4.84 -18.67
CA MET A 3 4.84 -6.26 -18.40
C MET A 3 4.61 -6.44 -16.90
N PHE A 4 3.65 -7.28 -16.50
CA PHE A 4 3.41 -7.67 -15.09
C PHE A 4 4.72 -7.84 -14.28
N ARG A 5 5.76 -8.37 -14.95
CA ARG A 5 7.11 -8.56 -14.41
C ARG A 5 7.79 -7.27 -13.95
N GLU A 6 7.69 -6.19 -14.72
CA GLU A 6 8.33 -4.91 -14.41
C GLU A 6 7.75 -4.29 -13.14
N HIS A 7 6.43 -4.42 -12.93
CA HIS A 7 5.74 -3.81 -11.80
C HIS A 7 6.05 -4.50 -10.47
N TRP A 8 6.00 -5.83 -10.39
CA TRP A 8 6.35 -6.52 -9.14
C TRP A 8 7.86 -6.45 -8.84
N ILE A 9 8.73 -6.55 -9.86
CA ILE A 9 10.18 -6.40 -9.66
C ILE A 9 10.49 -4.97 -9.23
N GLY A 10 9.88 -3.97 -9.88
CA GLY A 10 10.03 -2.57 -9.52
C GLY A 10 9.64 -2.33 -8.06
N GLY A 11 8.45 -2.76 -7.65
CA GLY A 11 8.00 -2.64 -6.26
C GLY A 11 8.98 -3.29 -5.27
N LEU A 12 9.43 -4.51 -5.57
CA LEU A 12 10.39 -5.25 -4.75
C LEU A 12 11.73 -4.52 -4.63
N VAL A 13 12.34 -4.10 -5.74
CA VAL A 13 13.66 -3.46 -5.77
C VAL A 13 13.62 -2.10 -5.07
N THR A 14 12.60 -1.28 -5.34
CA THR A 14 12.47 0.05 -4.73
C THR A 14 12.25 -0.07 -3.22
N TYR A 15 11.37 -0.98 -2.79
CA TYR A 15 11.14 -1.19 -1.36
C TYR A 15 12.35 -1.78 -0.65
N THR A 16 13.09 -2.71 -1.29
CA THR A 16 14.35 -3.24 -0.73
C THR A 16 15.37 -2.12 -0.51
N SER A 17 15.54 -1.24 -1.51
CA SER A 17 16.46 -0.09 -1.42
C SER A 17 16.07 0.84 -0.27
N PHE A 18 14.78 1.17 -0.18
CA PHE A 18 14.25 1.97 0.93
C PHE A 18 14.47 1.30 2.28
N PHE A 19 14.14 0.01 2.41
CA PHE A 19 14.26 -0.75 3.64
C PHE A 19 15.71 -0.79 4.12
N ALA A 20 16.67 -1.08 3.25
CA ALA A 20 18.09 -1.12 3.60
C ALA A 20 18.60 0.24 4.10
N ILE A 21 18.23 1.34 3.42
CA ILE A 21 18.61 2.70 3.83
C ILE A 21 17.96 3.06 5.17
N SER A 22 16.65 2.85 5.30
CA SER A 22 15.89 3.19 6.50
C SER A 22 16.30 2.35 7.71
N LEU A 23 16.64 1.07 7.50
CA LEU A 23 17.22 0.20 8.52
C LEU A 23 18.60 0.71 8.95
N GLY A 24 19.48 1.05 8.00
CA GLY A 24 20.80 1.61 8.31
C GLY A 24 20.70 2.90 9.13
N ILE A 25 19.76 3.78 8.77
CA ILE A 25 19.43 4.98 9.55
C ILE A 25 18.94 4.59 10.96
N ALA A 26 17.96 3.68 11.06
CA ALA A 26 17.41 3.24 12.33
C ALA A 26 18.50 2.71 13.29
N LEU A 27 19.37 1.83 12.79
CA LEU A 27 20.49 1.26 13.54
C LEU A 27 21.49 2.35 13.96
N THR A 28 21.79 3.30 13.09
CA THR A 28 22.67 4.44 13.42
C THR A 28 22.07 5.27 14.55
N GLY A 29 20.76 5.57 14.49
CA GLY A 29 20.05 6.26 15.57
C GLY A 29 20.16 5.54 16.91
N ILE A 30 20.00 4.22 16.91
CA ILE A 30 20.05 3.39 18.12
C ILE A 30 21.48 3.34 18.69
N PHE A 31 22.47 3.00 17.87
CA PHE A 31 23.83 2.74 18.36
C PHE A 31 24.67 3.99 18.56
N VAL A 32 24.52 5.00 17.71
CA VAL A 32 25.32 6.24 17.76
C VAL A 32 24.62 7.30 18.61
N PHE A 33 23.32 7.51 18.36
CA PHE A 33 22.56 8.60 18.98
C PHE A 33 21.71 8.17 20.19
N ARG A 34 21.80 6.89 20.59
CA ARG A 34 21.06 6.31 21.74
C ARG A 34 19.55 6.53 21.67
N GLN A 35 19.01 6.58 20.45
CA GLN A 35 17.57 6.68 20.22
C GLN A 35 16.85 5.39 20.64
N PRO A 36 15.58 5.46 21.05
CA PRO A 36 14.79 4.28 21.39
C PRO A 36 14.59 3.40 20.15
N ILE A 37 14.37 2.10 20.34
CA ILE A 37 14.37 1.12 19.23
C ILE A 37 13.30 1.39 18.14
N ASP A 38 12.24 2.08 18.50
CA ASP A 38 11.07 2.42 17.68
C ASP A 38 11.09 3.86 17.15
N TRP A 39 12.21 4.57 17.30
CA TRP A 39 12.33 5.98 16.90
C TRP A 39 12.06 6.23 15.41
N ASN A 40 12.37 5.25 14.56
CA ASN A 40 12.07 5.27 13.13
C ASN A 40 10.84 4.39 12.86
N PRO A 41 9.62 4.97 12.78
CA PRO A 41 8.41 4.19 12.61
C PRO A 41 8.15 3.76 11.15
N THR A 42 9.04 4.09 10.21
CA THR A 42 8.84 3.78 8.78
C THR A 42 9.26 2.36 8.41
N VAL A 43 10.00 1.69 9.30
CA VAL A 43 10.47 0.31 9.17
C VAL A 43 10.25 -0.45 10.48
N SER A 44 10.02 -1.75 10.38
CA SER A 44 9.94 -2.63 11.55
C SER A 44 11.22 -3.44 11.69
N LEU A 45 11.59 -3.77 12.93
CA LEU A 45 12.66 -4.73 13.25
C LEU A 45 12.12 -6.14 13.48
N GLU A 46 10.80 -6.32 13.54
CA GLU A 46 10.18 -7.63 13.73
C GLU A 46 10.17 -8.41 12.41
N PRO A 47 10.73 -9.63 12.35
CA PRO A 47 10.85 -10.40 11.10
C PRO A 47 9.53 -10.62 10.38
N LEU A 48 8.45 -10.89 11.11
CA LEU A 48 7.13 -11.11 10.52
C LEU A 48 6.55 -9.84 9.90
N LYS A 49 6.70 -8.68 10.57
CA LYS A 49 6.26 -7.39 10.04
C LYS A 49 7.08 -6.99 8.81
N ILE A 50 8.38 -7.27 8.81
CA ILE A 50 9.25 -7.06 7.64
C ILE A 50 8.73 -7.87 6.45
N ALA A 51 8.53 -9.18 6.63
CA ALA A 51 8.02 -10.05 5.56
C ALA A 51 6.66 -9.56 5.03
N ALA A 52 5.75 -9.18 5.92
CA ALA A 52 4.46 -8.61 5.54
C ALA A 52 4.60 -7.30 4.75
N CYS A 53 5.52 -6.41 5.13
CA CYS A 53 5.78 -5.18 4.38
C CYS A 53 6.29 -5.46 2.96
N PHE A 54 7.17 -6.45 2.78
CA PHE A 54 7.62 -6.85 1.44
C PHE A 54 6.48 -7.35 0.56
N VAL A 55 5.60 -8.20 1.13
CA VAL A 55 4.41 -8.68 0.43
C VAL A 55 3.50 -7.51 0.06
N ILE A 56 3.25 -6.59 0.99
CA ILE A 56 2.42 -5.40 0.78
C ILE A 56 3.02 -4.50 -0.30
N ALA A 57 4.32 -4.23 -0.28
CA ALA A 57 4.97 -3.40 -1.30
C ALA A 57 4.80 -3.99 -2.70
N VAL A 58 4.95 -5.32 -2.85
CA VAL A 58 4.73 -6.01 -4.13
C VAL A 58 3.27 -5.93 -4.55
N LEU A 59 2.34 -6.26 -3.66
CA LEU A 59 0.90 -6.23 -3.97
C LEU A 59 0.44 -4.80 -4.32
N SER A 60 0.82 -3.79 -3.54
CA SER A 60 0.47 -2.40 -3.83
C SER A 60 1.08 -1.87 -5.13
N GLY A 61 2.24 -2.40 -5.55
CA GLY A 61 2.80 -2.15 -6.88
C GLY A 61 2.07 -2.86 -8.01
N LEU A 62 1.27 -3.89 -7.73
CA LEU A 62 0.42 -4.57 -8.72
C LEU A 62 -1.01 -4.03 -8.73
N TRP A 63 -1.43 -3.40 -7.64
CA TRP A 63 -2.80 -2.93 -7.42
C TRP A 63 -3.35 -2.05 -8.55
N PRO A 64 -2.62 -1.07 -9.10
CA PRO A 64 -3.21 -0.14 -10.05
C PRO A 64 -3.80 -0.83 -11.28
N ASP A 65 -3.23 -1.97 -11.69
CA ASP A 65 -3.68 -2.78 -12.84
C ASP A 65 -4.88 -3.69 -12.54
N VAL A 66 -5.49 -3.61 -11.34
CA VAL A 66 -6.68 -4.42 -10.97
C VAL A 66 -7.92 -4.08 -11.81
N ASP A 67 -7.97 -2.88 -12.38
CA ASP A 67 -9.03 -2.38 -13.26
C ASP A 67 -8.89 -2.82 -14.73
N THR A 68 -7.78 -3.46 -15.10
CA THR A 68 -7.53 -3.94 -16.47
C THR A 68 -7.39 -5.45 -16.52
N LYS A 69 -7.67 -6.05 -17.69
CA LYS A 69 -7.48 -7.49 -17.93
C LYS A 69 -5.99 -7.85 -17.85
N SER A 70 -5.53 -8.25 -16.67
CA SER A 70 -4.11 -8.46 -16.36
C SER A 70 -3.90 -9.64 -15.40
N LYS A 71 -2.64 -10.07 -15.26
CA LYS A 71 -2.26 -11.06 -14.22
C LYS A 71 -2.45 -10.49 -12.81
N SER A 72 -2.19 -9.19 -12.62
CA SER A 72 -2.43 -8.49 -11.36
C SER A 72 -3.89 -8.59 -10.93
N GLN A 73 -4.81 -8.31 -11.85
CA GLN A 73 -6.24 -8.45 -11.64
C GLN A 73 -6.60 -9.87 -11.18
N GLN A 74 -6.11 -10.90 -11.87
CA GLN A 74 -6.39 -12.29 -11.49
C GLN A 74 -5.92 -12.62 -10.07
N ILE A 75 -4.76 -12.11 -9.65
CA ILE A 75 -4.23 -12.31 -8.29
C ILE A 75 -5.18 -11.68 -7.27
N PHE A 76 -5.55 -10.41 -7.46
CA PHE A 76 -6.44 -9.70 -6.52
C PHE A 76 -7.83 -10.32 -6.45
N TYR A 77 -8.46 -10.65 -7.57
CA TYR A 77 -9.79 -11.26 -7.55
C TYR A 77 -9.80 -12.67 -6.95
N ARG A 78 -8.72 -13.45 -7.10
CA ARG A 78 -8.57 -14.72 -6.37
C ARG A 78 -8.50 -14.50 -4.87
N ILE A 79 -7.69 -13.52 -4.43
CA ILE A 79 -7.60 -13.14 -3.01
C ILE A 79 -8.99 -12.71 -2.51
N PHE A 80 -9.67 -11.82 -3.23
CA PHE A 80 -11.00 -11.34 -2.85
C PHE A 80 -12.00 -12.48 -2.74
N ILE A 81 -12.05 -13.41 -3.69
CA ILE A 81 -12.95 -14.57 -3.63
C ILE A 81 -12.65 -15.42 -2.40
N ILE A 82 -11.38 -15.74 -2.13
CA ILE A 82 -10.98 -16.54 -0.96
C ILE A 82 -11.42 -15.84 0.33
N PHE A 83 -11.11 -14.56 0.50
CA PHE A 83 -11.52 -13.79 1.68
C PHE A 83 -13.04 -13.72 1.83
N ASN A 84 -13.77 -13.54 0.74
CA ASN A 84 -15.22 -13.46 0.76
C ASN A 84 -15.85 -14.81 1.18
N VAL A 85 -15.35 -15.93 0.65
CA VAL A 85 -15.76 -17.28 1.06
C VAL A 85 -15.48 -17.52 2.54
N VAL A 86 -14.31 -17.11 3.05
CA VAL A 86 -13.99 -17.23 4.48
C VAL A 86 -14.97 -16.42 5.34
N LEU A 87 -15.29 -15.18 4.95
CA LEU A 87 -16.26 -14.35 5.67
C LEU A 87 -17.66 -14.98 5.70
N ILE A 88 -18.11 -15.53 4.57
CA ILE A 88 -19.40 -16.24 4.46
C ILE A 88 -19.40 -17.47 5.37
N TYR A 89 -18.33 -18.26 5.33
CA TYR A 89 -18.19 -19.45 6.18
C TYR A 89 -18.22 -19.11 7.67
N MET A 90 -17.63 -17.98 8.08
CA MET A 90 -17.68 -17.48 9.46
C MET A 90 -19.02 -16.80 9.82
N GLY A 91 -19.99 -16.74 8.91
CA GLY A 91 -21.29 -16.09 9.13
C GLY A 91 -21.27 -14.56 9.07
N HIS A 92 -20.16 -13.95 8.64
CA HIS A 92 -20.02 -12.49 8.52
C HIS A 92 -20.61 -11.95 7.21
N TYR A 93 -21.89 -12.24 6.95
CA TYR A 93 -22.55 -11.94 5.67
C TYR A 93 -22.57 -10.44 5.33
N SER A 94 -22.80 -9.57 6.32
CA SER A 94 -22.79 -8.11 6.07
C SER A 94 -21.41 -7.61 5.65
N ILE A 95 -20.35 -8.07 6.32
CA ILE A 95 -18.96 -7.70 5.97
C ILE A 95 -18.61 -8.25 4.58
N SER A 96 -18.99 -9.49 4.30
CA SER A 96 -18.85 -10.13 2.99
C SER A 96 -19.53 -9.35 1.86
N ALA A 97 -20.76 -8.86 2.09
CA ALA A 97 -21.51 -8.08 1.11
C ALA A 97 -20.82 -6.75 0.79
N PHE A 98 -20.42 -5.99 1.81
CA PHE A 98 -19.68 -4.74 1.61
C PHE A 98 -18.31 -4.98 0.98
N PHE A 99 -17.58 -6.00 1.43
CA PHE A 99 -16.29 -6.37 0.86
C PHE A 99 -16.41 -6.72 -0.62
N GLY A 100 -17.39 -7.54 -0.99
CA GLY A 100 -17.69 -7.88 -2.38
C GLY A 100 -18.05 -6.66 -3.22
N LEU A 101 -18.88 -5.76 -2.69
CA LEU A 101 -19.23 -4.50 -3.34
C LEU A 101 -17.97 -3.65 -3.62
N PHE A 102 -17.12 -3.44 -2.62
CA PHE A 102 -15.89 -2.65 -2.77
C PHE A 102 -14.88 -3.31 -3.71
N ALA A 103 -14.79 -4.64 -3.71
CA ALA A 103 -13.95 -5.40 -4.64
C ALA A 103 -14.37 -5.22 -6.11
N MET A 104 -15.60 -4.83 -6.41
CA MET A 104 -16.06 -4.56 -7.78
C MET A 104 -15.76 -3.14 -8.24
N LEU A 105 -15.51 -2.18 -7.34
CA LEU A 105 -15.31 -0.76 -7.71
C LEU A 105 -14.22 -0.52 -8.76
N PRO A 106 -13.05 -1.21 -8.72
CA PRO A 106 -12.04 -0.98 -9.75
C PRO A 106 -12.50 -1.37 -11.15
N LEU A 107 -13.42 -2.33 -11.30
CA LEU A 107 -13.94 -2.77 -12.61
C LEU A 107 -14.95 -1.80 -13.23
N ILE A 108 -15.62 -0.99 -12.40
CA ILE A 108 -16.66 -0.06 -12.86
C ILE A 108 -16.02 1.23 -13.42
N GLY A 109 -14.80 1.55 -12.98
CA GLY A 109 -14.07 2.72 -13.45
C GLY A 109 -13.64 2.61 -14.91
N ASN A 110 -13.26 3.75 -15.50
CA ASN A 110 -12.60 3.78 -16.81
C ASN A 110 -11.30 2.97 -16.77
N HIS A 111 -10.90 2.41 -17.91
CA HIS A 111 -9.58 1.79 -18.07
C HIS A 111 -8.47 2.76 -17.66
N ARG A 112 -7.62 2.34 -16.69
CA ARG A 112 -6.57 3.16 -16.08
C ARG A 112 -7.14 4.44 -15.46
N GLY A 113 -8.28 4.32 -14.80
CA GLY A 113 -9.03 5.42 -14.21
C GLY A 113 -8.46 5.84 -12.87
N TRP A 114 -9.31 5.86 -11.84
CA TRP A 114 -8.93 6.32 -10.51
C TRP A 114 -7.80 5.49 -9.88
N THR A 115 -7.68 4.20 -10.23
CA THR A 115 -6.56 3.33 -9.79
C THR A 115 -5.19 3.81 -10.24
N HIS A 116 -5.11 4.66 -11.27
CA HIS A 116 -3.86 5.26 -11.74
C HIS A 116 -3.72 6.72 -11.32
N SER A 117 -4.48 7.17 -10.31
CA SER A 117 -4.39 8.52 -9.79
C SER A 117 -3.35 8.67 -8.67
N LYS A 118 -2.67 9.82 -8.62
CA LYS A 118 -1.75 10.17 -7.51
C LYS A 118 -2.48 10.29 -6.18
N LEU A 119 -3.77 10.61 -6.20
CA LEU A 119 -4.57 10.67 -4.99
C LEU A 119 -4.82 9.27 -4.42
N THR A 120 -5.15 8.29 -5.27
CA THR A 120 -5.34 6.89 -4.84
C THR A 120 -4.04 6.28 -4.32
N MET A 121 -2.89 6.65 -4.91
CA MET A 121 -1.56 6.30 -4.38
C MET A 121 -1.39 6.71 -2.91
N LEU A 122 -1.94 7.87 -2.51
CA LEU A 122 -1.82 8.37 -1.14
C LEU A 122 -2.92 7.82 -0.22
N LEU A 123 -4.16 7.75 -0.72
CA LEU A 123 -5.34 7.38 0.06
C LEU A 123 -5.45 5.87 0.27
N LEU A 124 -5.17 5.03 -0.74
CA LEU A 124 -5.34 3.59 -0.58
C LEU A 124 -4.44 3.00 0.53
N PRO A 125 -3.15 3.37 0.64
CA PRO A 125 -2.31 2.91 1.74
C PRO A 125 -2.82 3.28 3.14
N THR A 126 -3.67 4.31 3.27
CA THR A 126 -4.20 4.72 4.60
C THR A 126 -5.04 3.64 5.26
N VAL A 127 -5.52 2.64 4.51
CA VAL A 127 -6.19 1.46 5.09
C VAL A 127 -5.32 0.76 6.15
N PHE A 128 -3.99 0.74 5.95
CA PHE A 128 -3.06 0.15 6.91
C PHE A 128 -2.86 0.98 8.19
N LEU A 129 -3.27 2.24 8.18
CA LEU A 129 -3.30 3.10 9.37
C LEU A 129 -4.65 2.98 10.09
N ILE A 130 -5.74 3.02 9.33
CA ILE A 130 -7.10 3.12 9.87
C ILE A 130 -7.63 1.76 10.34
N LEU A 131 -7.44 0.70 9.57
CA LEU A 131 -8.03 -0.61 9.86
C LEU A 131 -7.58 -1.16 11.22
N PRO A 132 -6.29 -1.09 11.60
CA PRO A 132 -5.88 -1.51 12.93
C PRO A 132 -6.51 -0.70 14.06
N MET A 133 -6.70 0.61 13.87
CA MET A 133 -7.35 1.46 14.87
C MET A 133 -8.80 1.08 15.10
N VAL A 134 -9.55 0.84 14.01
CA VAL A 134 -10.99 0.57 14.09
C VAL A 134 -11.28 -0.84 14.62
N TYR A 135 -10.43 -1.83 14.32
CA TYR A 135 -10.70 -3.24 14.64
C TYR A 135 -9.86 -3.81 15.77
N PHE A 136 -8.57 -3.49 15.87
CA PHE A 136 -7.69 -4.07 16.88
C PHE A 136 -7.53 -3.17 18.11
N TYR A 137 -7.57 -1.85 17.93
CA TYR A 137 -7.36 -0.87 18.99
C TYR A 137 -8.62 -0.04 19.31
N ARG A 138 -9.80 -0.58 19.00
CA ARG A 138 -11.08 0.12 19.12
C ARG A 138 -11.29 0.72 20.52
N ASP A 139 -10.95 -0.04 21.56
CA ASP A 139 -11.17 0.37 22.96
C ASP A 139 -10.11 1.39 23.44
N GLN A 140 -9.01 1.55 22.71
CA GLN A 140 -7.91 2.48 23.02
C GLN A 140 -7.97 3.77 22.19
N PHE A 141 -8.72 3.74 21.10
CA PHE A 141 -8.86 4.86 20.17
C PHE A 141 -9.84 5.91 20.73
N ASP A 142 -9.35 7.13 20.97
CA ASP A 142 -10.20 8.24 21.37
C ASP A 142 -10.91 8.82 20.14
N GLN A 143 -12.22 8.66 20.06
CA GLN A 143 -13.04 9.12 18.94
C GLN A 143 -13.34 10.62 19.00
N ASN A 144 -13.22 11.24 20.18
CA ASN A 144 -13.52 12.66 20.38
C ASN A 144 -12.33 13.54 19.98
N GLU A 145 -11.11 13.01 20.07
CA GLU A 145 -9.89 13.75 19.75
C GLU A 145 -8.95 12.94 18.85
N LEU A 146 -9.06 13.14 17.52
CA LEU A 146 -8.27 12.41 16.54
C LEU A 146 -6.75 12.58 16.72
N LEU A 147 -6.30 13.78 17.14
CA LEU A 147 -4.89 14.12 17.30
C LEU A 147 -4.36 13.89 18.72
N ALA A 148 -5.13 13.21 19.58
CA ALA A 148 -4.68 12.83 20.91
C ALA A 148 -3.37 12.04 20.84
N ALA A 149 -2.47 12.26 21.80
CA ALA A 149 -1.14 11.63 21.82
C ALA A 149 -1.23 10.09 21.75
N GLN A 150 -2.23 9.48 22.38
CA GLN A 150 -2.48 8.04 22.31
C GLN A 150 -2.80 7.56 20.88
N ASN A 151 -3.64 8.30 20.15
CA ASN A 151 -4.01 7.98 18.78
C ASN A 151 -2.79 8.08 17.85
N LEU A 152 -1.92 9.08 18.08
CA LEU A 152 -0.66 9.22 17.34
C LEU A 152 0.29 8.04 17.58
N VAL A 153 0.34 7.49 18.81
CA VAL A 153 1.11 6.28 19.12
C VAL A 153 0.54 5.06 18.38
N LEU A 154 -0.78 4.91 18.34
CA LEU A 154 -1.43 3.84 17.59
C LEU A 154 -1.15 3.93 16.08
N LEU A 155 -1.16 5.15 15.51
CA LEU A 155 -0.82 5.38 14.09
C LEU A 155 0.59 4.91 13.76
N LYS A 156 1.56 5.12 14.67
CA LYS A 156 2.94 4.71 14.45
C LYS A 156 3.06 3.21 14.15
N GLY A 157 2.22 2.37 14.75
CA GLY A 157 2.21 0.93 14.49
C GLY A 157 1.84 0.55 13.05
N GLY A 158 1.04 1.37 12.36
CA GLY A 158 0.64 1.15 10.97
C GLY A 158 1.60 1.74 9.94
N LEU A 159 2.51 2.64 10.36
CA LEU A 159 3.40 3.37 9.46
C LEU A 159 4.30 2.47 8.59
N PRO A 160 4.89 1.35 9.08
CA PRO A 160 5.70 0.49 8.22
C PRO A 160 4.92 -0.12 7.04
N PHE A 161 3.65 -0.44 7.24
CA PHE A 161 2.79 -1.01 6.21
C PHE A 161 2.30 0.07 5.25
N TYR A 162 1.96 1.24 5.77
CA TYR A 162 1.63 2.41 4.96
C TYR A 162 2.78 2.78 4.03
N THR A 163 4.01 2.89 4.54
CA THR A 163 5.19 3.25 3.75
C THR A 163 5.50 2.19 2.70
N ALA A 164 5.43 0.90 3.06
CA ALA A 164 5.59 -0.19 2.11
C ALA A 164 4.57 -0.14 0.96
N SER A 165 3.30 0.04 1.30
CA SER A 165 2.22 0.15 0.33
C SER A 165 2.38 1.38 -0.57
N LEU A 166 2.71 2.53 0.02
CA LEU A 166 2.92 3.78 -0.70
C LEU A 166 4.08 3.67 -1.70
N ILE A 167 5.22 3.09 -1.30
CA ILE A 167 6.39 2.90 -2.16
C ILE A 167 6.07 1.95 -3.31
N GLY A 168 5.40 0.83 -3.03
CA GLY A 168 4.96 -0.10 -4.06
C GLY A 168 4.08 0.57 -5.11
N TYR A 169 3.04 1.26 -4.67
CA TYR A 169 2.10 1.96 -5.53
C TYR A 169 2.79 3.08 -6.34
N ALA A 170 3.61 3.90 -5.68
CA ALA A 170 4.36 4.97 -6.32
C ALA A 170 5.29 4.44 -7.41
N THR A 171 5.89 3.27 -7.19
CA THR A 171 6.75 2.62 -8.19
C THR A 171 5.96 2.26 -9.46
N HIS A 172 4.75 1.71 -9.34
CA HIS A 172 3.89 1.43 -10.49
C HIS A 172 3.60 2.69 -11.31
N LEU A 173 3.13 3.75 -10.64
CA LEU A 173 2.85 5.04 -11.31
C LEU A 173 4.10 5.65 -11.94
N HIS A 174 5.27 5.45 -11.34
CA HIS A 174 6.53 5.92 -11.88
C HIS A 174 6.91 5.17 -13.15
N LEU A 175 6.83 3.84 -13.14
CA LEU A 175 7.09 2.99 -14.30
C LEU A 175 6.13 3.30 -15.47
N ASP A 176 4.87 3.63 -15.15
CA ASP A 176 3.88 4.06 -16.13
C ASP A 176 4.05 5.54 -16.56
N GLY A 177 5.01 6.29 -15.99
CA GLY A 177 5.30 7.68 -16.32
C GLY A 177 4.27 8.70 -15.83
N ILE A 178 3.37 8.28 -14.94
CA ILE A 178 2.29 9.10 -14.37
C ILE A 178 2.80 9.91 -13.18
N LEU A 179 3.66 9.32 -12.34
CA LEU A 179 4.16 9.98 -11.14
C LEU A 179 5.08 11.15 -11.50
N LEU A 180 6.12 10.85 -12.29
CA LEU A 180 7.10 11.80 -12.81
C LEU A 180 7.04 11.75 -14.34
N GLN A 181 6.40 12.74 -14.97
CA GLN A 181 6.40 12.85 -16.41
C GLN A 181 7.82 13.13 -16.89
N SER A 182 8.42 12.18 -17.62
CA SER A 182 9.72 12.44 -18.24
C SER A 182 9.57 13.48 -19.36
N ARG A 183 10.57 14.36 -19.53
CA ARG A 183 10.64 15.31 -20.67
C ARG A 183 10.50 14.60 -22.03
N LYS A 184 10.86 13.31 -22.10
CA LYS A 184 10.74 12.47 -23.30
C LYS A 184 9.29 12.10 -23.61
N ALA A 185 8.46 11.88 -22.58
CA ALA A 185 7.02 11.66 -22.71
C ALA A 185 6.28 12.94 -23.13
N GLN A 186 6.64 14.08 -22.53
CA GLN A 186 6.11 15.40 -22.93
C GLN A 186 6.45 15.73 -24.39
N ARG A 187 7.68 15.45 -24.83
CA ARG A 187 8.10 15.62 -26.24
C ARG A 187 7.38 14.68 -27.22
N ARG A 188 6.94 13.50 -26.78
CA ARG A 188 6.14 12.58 -27.61
C ARG A 188 4.70 13.06 -27.74
N GLN A 189 4.09 13.54 -26.66
CA GLN A 189 2.76 14.16 -26.70
C GLN A 189 2.76 15.42 -27.58
N ALA A 190 3.76 16.29 -27.45
CA ALA A 190 3.89 17.50 -28.26
C ALA A 190 4.19 17.26 -29.75
N ARG A 191 4.54 16.04 -30.16
CA ARG A 191 4.72 15.64 -31.57
C ARG A 191 3.50 14.94 -32.15
N ALA A 192 2.53 14.57 -31.31
CA ALA A 192 1.30 13.91 -31.68
C ALA A 192 0.09 14.87 -31.70
N SER A 193 0.30 16.14 -31.31
CA SER A 193 -0.61 17.28 -31.43
C SER A 193 -0.18 18.17 -32.57
#